data_AF-X1KWM1-F1
#
_entry.id   AF-X1KWM1-F1
#
_cell.length_a   1.000
_cell.length_b   1.000
_cell.length_c   1.000
_cell.angle_alpha   90.00
_cell.angle_beta   90.00
_cell.angle_gamma   90.00
#
_symmetry.space_group_name_H-M   'P 1'
#
loop_
_entity.id
_entity.type
_entity.pdbx_description
1 polymer ?
#
loop_
_entity_poly.entity_id
_entity_poly.type
_entity_poly.pdbx_seq_one_letter_code
_entity_poly.pdbx_strand_id
1 'polypeptide(L)'
;MIDELDASPDWLTVTTQRIDDTEYLRSVTDMYIHSQGDSKPWRFRDYVGQRRHDGNGRGGVAFAEKDRGRLGICQAWGALSNIVGTALSKRRLKATRVDLQVTVLHKRSQPRIKDLLESLPGDVHTYTAIVPLNHEGGTLYVGSRSSDAFGRLYDKGAELGADIPPRVLWRYEVEYKRKLAVATTPPTARTVTTYQPAGTS
;
A
#
# COMPACT_ATOMS: atom_id res chain seq x y z
N MET A 1 -3.84 -22.29 -13.82
CA MET A 1 -5.26 -21.93 -13.63
C MET A 1 -5.35 -21.26 -12.26
N ILE A 2 -5.91 -20.05 -12.22
CA ILE A 2 -6.06 -19.21 -11.02
C ILE A 2 -7.42 -19.53 -10.40
N ASP A 3 -7.51 -19.60 -9.08
CA ASP A 3 -8.80 -19.74 -8.36
C ASP A 3 -9.36 -18.37 -8.00
N GLU A 4 -8.54 -17.58 -7.30
CA GLU A 4 -8.94 -16.28 -6.79
C GLU A 4 -7.84 -15.25 -7.05
N LEU A 5 -8.28 -14.01 -7.26
CA LEU A 5 -7.41 -12.87 -7.47
C LEU A 5 -7.97 -11.68 -6.68
N ASP A 6 -7.12 -11.07 -5.88
CA ASP A 6 -7.40 -9.81 -5.18
C ASP A 6 -6.36 -8.76 -5.58
N ALA A 7 -6.82 -7.58 -5.95
CA ALA A 7 -5.95 -6.47 -6.35
C ALA A 7 -6.38 -5.20 -5.61
N SER A 8 -5.46 -4.59 -4.87
CA SER A 8 -5.74 -3.39 -4.09
C SER A 8 -4.46 -2.63 -3.77
N PRO A 9 -4.54 -1.36 -3.34
CA PRO A 9 -3.46 -0.74 -2.61
C PRO A 9 -3.17 -1.55 -1.33
N ASP A 10 -1.89 -1.76 -1.03
CA ASP A 10 -1.43 -2.37 0.24
C ASP A 10 -0.78 -1.32 1.15
N TRP A 11 -0.22 -0.26 0.57
CA TRP A 11 0.39 0.84 1.31
C TRP A 11 0.11 2.18 0.64
N LEU A 12 -0.10 3.20 1.46
CA LEU A 12 -0.24 4.59 1.04
C LEU A 12 0.54 5.50 1.99
N THR A 13 1.30 6.45 1.45
CA THR A 13 1.85 7.58 2.21
C THR A 13 1.52 8.89 1.51
N VAL A 14 0.86 9.79 2.23
CA VAL A 14 0.49 11.12 1.76
C VAL A 14 1.16 12.16 2.66
N THR A 15 1.70 13.22 2.05
CA THR A 15 2.32 14.33 2.79
C THR A 15 1.77 15.66 2.30
N THR A 16 1.64 16.62 3.22
CA THR A 16 1.13 17.96 2.93
C THR A 16 2.11 19.03 3.39
N GLN A 17 1.99 20.21 2.81
CA GLN A 17 2.78 21.40 3.17
C GLN A 17 1.90 22.63 3.51
N ARG A 18 0.58 22.43 3.55
CA ARG A 18 -0.42 23.46 3.81
C ARG A 18 -1.27 23.02 4.99
N ILE A 19 -1.57 23.97 5.88
CA ILE A 19 -2.35 23.70 7.09
C ILE A 19 -3.73 23.11 6.77
N ASP A 20 -4.46 23.69 5.81
CA ASP A 20 -5.79 23.18 5.41
C ASP A 20 -5.75 21.75 4.84
N ASP A 21 -4.66 21.37 4.16
CA ASP A 21 -4.49 20.01 3.65
C ASP A 21 -4.12 19.05 4.80
N THR A 22 -3.34 19.51 5.78
CA THR A 22 -3.00 18.74 7.00
C THR A 22 -4.24 18.51 7.87
N GLU A 23 -5.07 19.53 8.08
CA GLU A 23 -6.34 19.40 8.80
C GLU A 23 -7.28 18.42 8.11
N TYR A 24 -7.31 18.43 6.78
CA TYR A 24 -8.07 17.46 6.01
C TYR A 24 -7.49 16.04 6.12
N LEU A 25 -6.16 15.86 6.09
CA LEU A 25 -5.55 14.57 6.39
C LEU A 25 -5.98 14.08 7.78
N ARG A 26 -5.86 14.96 8.79
CA ARG A 26 -6.19 14.66 10.18
C ARG A 26 -7.65 14.21 10.31
N SER A 27 -8.60 14.98 9.76
CA SER A 27 -10.02 14.67 9.87
C SER A 27 -10.38 13.33 9.23
N VAL A 28 -9.76 12.99 8.10
CA VAL A 28 -9.95 11.69 7.46
C VAL A 28 -9.37 10.57 8.33
N THR A 29 -8.16 10.74 8.86
CA THR A 29 -7.48 9.69 9.64
C THR A 29 -8.04 9.51 11.04
N ASP A 30 -8.51 10.57 11.70
CA ASP A 30 -9.00 10.53 13.08
C ASP A 30 -10.21 9.62 13.23
N MET A 31 -11.08 9.58 12.22
CA MET A 31 -12.21 8.64 12.16
C MET A 31 -11.77 7.19 12.30
N TYR A 32 -10.58 6.85 11.83
CA TYR A 32 -10.04 5.49 11.89
C TYR A 32 -9.11 5.28 13.08
N ILE A 33 -8.31 6.28 13.46
CA ILE A 33 -7.37 6.19 14.59
C ILE A 33 -8.13 6.05 15.92
N HIS A 34 -9.26 6.74 16.09
CA HIS A 34 -9.96 6.82 17.37
C HIS A 34 -11.22 5.95 17.46
N SER A 35 -11.59 5.20 16.41
CA SER A 35 -12.86 4.47 16.39
C SER A 35 -13.01 3.38 17.46
N GLN A 36 -11.92 2.91 18.07
CA GLN A 36 -11.94 1.79 19.04
C GLN A 36 -11.08 2.03 20.30
N GLY A 37 -10.61 3.25 20.54
CA GLY A 37 -9.89 3.61 21.77
C GLY A 37 -8.48 3.00 21.93
N ASP A 38 -7.95 2.34 20.91
CA ASP A 38 -6.69 1.58 20.92
C ASP A 38 -5.52 2.31 20.23
N SER A 39 -5.65 3.61 19.98
CA SER A 39 -4.60 4.41 19.38
C SER A 39 -3.32 4.44 20.23
N LYS A 40 -2.16 4.44 19.58
CA LYS A 40 -0.84 4.53 20.22
C LYS A 40 -0.06 5.73 19.70
N PRO A 41 0.77 6.37 20.53
CA PRO A 41 1.70 7.39 20.05
C PRO A 41 2.56 6.86 18.90
N TRP A 42 2.79 7.71 17.92
CA TRP A 42 3.59 7.40 16.75
C TRP A 42 4.51 8.57 16.40
N ARG A 43 5.73 8.23 15.99
CA ARG A 43 6.73 9.19 15.52
C ARG A 43 7.33 8.70 14.21
N PHE A 44 7.48 9.61 13.27
CA PHE A 44 8.16 9.35 12.01
C PHE A 44 9.07 10.53 11.69
N ARG A 45 10.37 10.36 11.92
CA ARG A 45 11.34 11.48 11.94
C ARG A 45 10.85 12.52 12.96
N ASP A 46 10.74 13.79 12.57
CA ASP A 46 10.29 14.88 13.45
C ASP A 46 8.77 15.03 13.50
N TYR A 47 8.01 14.17 12.81
CA TYR A 47 6.55 14.19 12.90
C TYR A 47 6.10 13.45 14.16
N VAL A 48 5.15 14.03 14.88
CA VAL A 48 4.56 13.46 16.10
C VAL A 48 3.06 13.33 15.91
N GLY A 49 2.50 12.18 16.32
CA GLY A 49 1.07 11.95 16.24
C GLY A 49 0.70 10.57 16.79
N GLN A 50 -0.24 9.92 16.13
CA GLN A 50 -0.85 8.67 16.59
C GLN A 50 -0.96 7.67 15.45
N ARG A 51 -1.03 6.40 15.82
CA ARG A 51 -1.34 5.30 14.92
C ARG A 51 -2.32 4.34 15.55
N ARG A 52 -2.97 3.57 14.70
CA ARG A 52 -3.78 2.42 15.08
C ARG A 52 -3.49 1.26 14.13
N HIS A 53 -3.49 0.06 14.68
CA HIS A 53 -3.48 -1.18 13.91
C HIS A 53 -4.89 -1.76 13.86
N ASP A 54 -5.22 -2.52 12.82
CA ASP A 54 -6.39 -3.38 12.88
C ASP A 54 -6.21 -4.52 13.90
N GLY A 55 -7.29 -5.22 14.23
CA GLY A 55 -7.30 -6.22 15.31
C GLY A 55 -6.35 -7.41 15.10
N ASN A 56 -5.91 -7.67 13.86
CA ASN A 56 -4.95 -8.72 13.53
C ASN A 56 -3.52 -8.18 13.28
N GLY A 57 -3.31 -6.86 13.39
CA GLY A 57 -2.01 -6.21 13.20
C GLY A 57 -1.52 -6.16 11.75
N ARG A 58 -2.32 -6.59 10.77
CA ARG A 58 -1.93 -6.69 9.33
C ARG A 58 -2.21 -5.40 8.56
N GLY A 59 -2.97 -4.50 9.15
CA GLY A 59 -3.37 -3.21 8.58
C GLY A 59 -3.32 -2.11 9.62
N GLY A 60 -3.53 -0.88 9.18
CA GLY A 60 -3.55 0.25 10.09
C GLY A 60 -3.50 1.60 9.40
N VAL A 61 -3.56 2.62 10.24
CA VAL A 61 -3.49 4.02 9.84
C VAL A 61 -2.65 4.78 10.85
N ALA A 62 -1.89 5.75 10.37
CA ALA A 62 -1.08 6.62 11.19
C ALA A 62 -1.15 8.04 10.64
N PHE A 63 -1.26 9.01 11.55
CA PHE A 63 -1.21 10.42 11.23
C PHE A 63 -0.24 11.11 12.17
N ALA A 64 0.55 12.02 11.63
CA ALA A 64 1.43 12.85 12.41
C ALA A 64 1.65 14.20 11.74
N GLU A 65 2.06 15.17 12.54
CA GLU A 65 2.29 16.53 12.07
C GLU A 65 3.56 17.12 12.68
N LYS A 66 4.01 18.22 12.08
CA LYS A 66 5.05 19.08 12.64
C LYS A 66 4.85 20.52 12.17
N ASP A 67 5.67 21.43 12.70
CA ASP A 67 5.64 22.85 12.34
C ASP A 67 4.25 23.46 12.58
N ARG A 68 3.74 23.25 13.80
CA ARG A 68 2.41 23.73 14.25
C ARG A 68 1.26 23.34 13.29
N GLY A 69 1.31 22.12 12.75
CA GLY A 69 0.29 21.59 11.83
C GLY A 69 0.47 22.00 10.36
N ARG A 70 1.47 22.81 10.01
CA ARG A 70 1.71 23.18 8.60
C ARG A 70 2.10 21.97 7.75
N LEU A 71 2.86 21.05 8.33
CA LEU A 71 3.33 19.84 7.65
C LEU A 71 2.63 18.61 8.23
N GLY A 72 1.92 17.86 7.38
CA GLY A 72 1.23 16.63 7.75
C GLY A 72 1.78 15.40 7.02
N ILE A 73 1.70 14.25 7.67
CA ILE A 73 1.92 12.94 7.07
C ILE A 73 0.80 11.98 7.49
N CYS A 74 0.27 11.25 6.52
CA CYS A 74 -0.62 10.12 6.72
C CYS A 74 0.02 8.86 6.12
N GLN A 75 -0.03 7.76 6.86
CA GLN A 75 0.28 6.42 6.35
C GLN A 75 -0.92 5.51 6.57
N ALA A 76 -1.26 4.71 5.57
CA ALA A 76 -2.28 3.67 5.70
C ALA A 76 -1.78 2.40 5.02
N TRP A 77 -2.05 1.23 5.60
CA TRP A 77 -1.57 -0.05 5.09
C TRP A 77 -2.59 -1.18 5.29
N GLY A 78 -2.40 -2.27 4.56
CA GLY A 78 -3.36 -3.36 4.45
C GLY A 78 -4.69 -2.87 3.87
N ALA A 79 -5.80 -3.46 4.31
CA ALA A 79 -7.14 -3.11 3.82
C ALA A 79 -7.52 -1.63 4.06
N LEU A 80 -6.98 -1.01 5.12
CA LEU A 80 -7.22 0.40 5.41
C LEU A 80 -6.60 1.35 4.40
N SER A 81 -5.56 0.92 3.66
CA SER A 81 -4.95 1.77 2.63
C SER A 81 -5.94 2.11 1.50
N ASN A 82 -6.78 1.15 1.09
CA ASN A 82 -7.81 1.38 0.08
C ASN A 82 -8.92 2.31 0.59
N ILE A 83 -9.39 2.08 1.83
CA ILE A 83 -10.46 2.86 2.45
C ILE A 83 -10.01 4.32 2.66
N VAL A 84 -8.87 4.51 3.33
CA VAL A 84 -8.29 5.84 3.58
C VAL A 84 -7.90 6.50 2.27
N GLY A 85 -7.30 5.77 1.33
CA GLY A 85 -6.94 6.27 0.00
C GLY A 85 -8.14 6.82 -0.77
N THR A 86 -9.27 6.11 -0.74
CA THR A 86 -10.53 6.54 -1.36
C THR A 86 -11.09 7.80 -0.70
N ALA A 87 -10.98 7.92 0.62
CA ALA A 87 -11.40 9.14 1.30
C ALA A 87 -10.50 10.33 0.92
N LEU A 88 -9.19 10.12 0.90
CA LEU A 88 -8.19 11.15 0.58
C LEU A 88 -8.22 11.58 -0.89
N SER A 89 -8.63 10.72 -1.81
CA SER A 89 -8.65 11.03 -3.25
C SER A 89 -9.60 12.17 -3.60
N LYS A 90 -10.57 12.48 -2.73
CA LYS A 90 -11.52 13.59 -2.86
C LYS A 90 -10.85 14.97 -2.85
N ARG A 91 -9.58 15.05 -2.42
CA ARG A 91 -8.76 16.26 -2.47
C ARG A 91 -7.47 15.97 -3.23
N ARG A 92 -6.94 16.95 -3.96
CA ARG A 92 -5.69 16.82 -4.72
C ARG A 92 -4.48 16.86 -3.78
N LEU A 93 -4.24 15.76 -3.09
CA LEU A 93 -3.11 15.58 -2.17
C LEU A 93 -1.94 14.89 -2.87
N LYS A 94 -0.74 15.06 -2.31
CA LYS A 94 0.48 14.45 -2.84
C LYS A 94 0.75 13.10 -2.18
N ALA A 95 0.41 12.02 -2.89
CA ALA A 95 0.93 10.70 -2.56
C ALA A 95 2.45 10.67 -2.82
N THR A 96 3.23 10.30 -1.81
CA THR A 96 4.70 10.18 -1.90
C THR A 96 5.17 8.73 -1.96
N ARG A 97 4.31 7.79 -1.56
CA ARG A 97 4.47 6.35 -1.75
C ARG A 97 3.11 5.68 -1.94
N VAL A 98 3.03 4.75 -2.87
CA VAL A 98 1.89 3.84 -3.07
C VAL A 98 2.47 2.46 -3.35
N ASP A 99 2.04 1.44 -2.60
CA ASP A 99 2.34 0.05 -2.92
C ASP A 99 1.05 -0.58 -3.44
N LEU A 100 1.07 -1.04 -4.69
CA LEU A 100 -0.03 -1.80 -5.28
C LEU A 100 0.27 -3.29 -5.11
N GLN A 101 -0.75 -4.07 -4.77
CA GLN A 101 -0.62 -5.51 -4.64
C GLN A 101 -1.60 -6.27 -5.51
N VAL A 102 -1.18 -7.46 -5.94
CA VAL A 102 -2.03 -8.51 -6.47
C VAL A 102 -1.73 -9.79 -5.70
N THR A 103 -2.74 -10.34 -5.04
CA THR A 103 -2.68 -11.64 -4.38
C THR A 103 -3.41 -12.66 -5.25
N VAL A 104 -2.77 -13.81 -5.48
CA VAL A 104 -3.28 -14.87 -6.34
C VAL A 104 -3.28 -16.18 -5.55
N LEU A 105 -4.45 -16.80 -5.46
CA LEU A 105 -4.61 -18.17 -4.98
C LEU A 105 -4.58 -19.12 -6.18
N HIS A 106 -3.64 -20.07 -6.16
CA HIS A 106 -3.43 -21.04 -7.22
C HIS A 106 -3.94 -22.43 -6.81
N LYS A 107 -4.58 -23.13 -7.77
CA LYS A 107 -4.99 -24.55 -7.63
C LYS A 107 -3.86 -25.51 -7.27
N ARG A 108 -2.62 -25.13 -7.58
CA ARG A 108 -1.43 -25.96 -7.42
C ARG A 108 -0.29 -25.14 -6.85
N SER A 109 0.59 -25.82 -6.14
CA SER A 109 1.86 -25.27 -5.68
C SER A 109 2.65 -24.70 -6.86
N GLN A 110 3.16 -23.48 -6.73
CA GLN A 110 4.01 -22.81 -7.71
C GLN A 110 5.50 -23.11 -7.44
N PRO A 111 6.42 -22.77 -8.38
CA PRO A 111 7.86 -22.95 -8.19
C PRO A 111 8.39 -22.26 -6.94
N ARG A 112 9.51 -22.73 -6.38
CA ARG A 112 10.12 -22.06 -5.21
C ARG A 112 10.72 -20.73 -5.66
N ILE A 113 10.85 -19.79 -4.72
CA ILE A 113 11.49 -18.48 -4.98
C ILE A 113 12.92 -18.65 -5.51
N LYS A 114 13.67 -19.64 -5.02
CA LYS A 114 15.00 -19.97 -5.53
C LYS A 114 14.96 -20.36 -7.01
N ASP A 115 14.05 -21.26 -7.38
CA ASP A 115 13.88 -21.72 -8.76
C ASP A 115 13.50 -20.54 -9.69
N LEU A 116 12.62 -19.65 -9.19
CA LEU A 116 12.26 -18.43 -9.92
C LEU A 116 13.47 -17.52 -10.12
N LEU A 117 14.25 -17.25 -9.07
CA LEU A 117 15.45 -16.42 -9.16
C LEU A 117 16.45 -16.96 -10.19
N GLU A 118 16.70 -18.28 -10.18
CA GLU A 118 17.62 -18.95 -11.11
C GLU A 118 17.13 -18.91 -12.57
N SER A 119 15.82 -18.74 -12.79
CA SER A 119 15.23 -18.66 -14.13
C SER A 119 15.21 -17.25 -14.74
N LEU A 120 15.51 -16.21 -13.95
CA LEU A 120 15.39 -14.82 -14.39
C LEU A 120 16.61 -14.38 -15.22
N PRO A 121 16.40 -13.52 -16.23
CA PRO A 121 17.49 -12.99 -17.04
C PRO A 121 18.34 -12.01 -16.21
N GLY A 122 19.63 -12.31 -16.04
CA GLY A 122 20.52 -11.54 -15.16
C GLY A 122 20.89 -10.14 -15.64
N ASP A 123 20.54 -9.78 -16.87
CA ASP A 123 20.91 -8.53 -17.56
C ASP A 123 19.82 -7.44 -17.54
N VAL A 124 18.57 -7.80 -17.21
CA VAL A 124 17.43 -6.87 -17.29
C VAL A 124 17.27 -6.05 -16.00
N HIS A 125 17.31 -6.70 -14.85
CA HIS A 125 17.11 -6.07 -13.54
C HIS A 125 18.03 -6.67 -12.47
N THR A 126 18.22 -5.92 -11.39
CA THR A 126 18.83 -6.48 -10.18
C THR A 126 17.79 -7.30 -9.42
N TYR A 127 18.08 -8.57 -9.19
CA TYR A 127 17.24 -9.48 -8.41
C TYR A 127 17.96 -9.89 -7.13
N THR A 128 17.22 -9.96 -6.02
CA THR A 128 17.71 -10.57 -4.77
C THR A 128 16.60 -11.40 -4.15
N ALA A 129 16.93 -12.41 -3.35
CA ALA A 129 15.90 -13.22 -2.70
C ALA A 129 16.25 -13.52 -1.24
N ILE A 130 15.21 -13.59 -0.41
CA ILE A 130 15.25 -14.19 0.93
C ILE A 130 14.63 -15.58 0.80
N VAL A 131 15.43 -16.61 1.05
CA VAL A 131 14.98 -18.02 1.00
C VAL A 131 15.19 -18.62 2.40
N PRO A 132 14.11 -19.05 3.08
CA PRO A 132 14.21 -19.71 4.39
C PRO A 132 15.01 -21.03 4.33
N LEU A 133 15.58 -21.44 5.46
CA LEU A 133 16.40 -22.67 5.56
C LEU A 133 15.62 -23.95 5.25
N ASN A 134 14.33 -24.00 5.57
CA ASN A 134 13.45 -25.11 5.21
C ASN A 134 13.03 -25.07 3.73
N HIS A 135 13.46 -24.05 2.97
CA HIS A 135 13.12 -23.83 1.57
C HIS A 135 11.62 -23.73 1.26
N GLU A 136 10.80 -23.41 2.27
CA GLU A 136 9.38 -23.13 2.11
C GLU A 136 9.13 -21.63 2.15
N GLY A 137 8.34 -21.14 1.18
CA GLY A 137 8.09 -19.73 0.99
C GLY A 137 9.29 -18.92 0.46
N GLY A 138 9.44 -17.72 1.02
CA GLY A 138 10.48 -16.76 0.65
C GLY A 138 9.96 -15.55 -0.12
N THR A 139 10.87 -14.64 -0.41
CA THR A 139 10.59 -13.36 -1.07
C THR A 139 11.65 -13.07 -2.13
N LEU A 140 11.22 -12.80 -3.35
CA LEU A 140 12.01 -12.26 -4.44
C LEU A 140 11.81 -10.74 -4.50
N TYR A 141 12.92 -10.01 -4.59
CA TYR A 141 12.97 -8.57 -4.77
C TYR A 141 13.45 -8.23 -6.18
N VAL A 142 12.80 -7.23 -6.78
CA VAL A 142 13.15 -6.70 -8.11
C VAL A 142 13.51 -5.22 -7.98
N GLY A 143 14.75 -4.88 -8.32
CA GLY A 143 15.31 -3.54 -8.17
C GLY A 143 15.78 -3.22 -6.75
N SER A 144 15.93 -1.93 -6.45
CA SER A 144 16.41 -1.44 -5.15
C SER A 144 15.27 -0.88 -4.31
N ARG A 145 15.28 -1.09 -3.00
CA ARG A 145 14.32 -0.42 -2.09
C ARG A 145 14.46 1.10 -2.11
N SER A 146 15.61 1.65 -2.55
CA SER A 146 15.81 3.11 -2.64
C SER A 146 15.37 3.72 -3.97
N SER A 147 15.03 2.94 -5.00
CA SER A 147 14.56 3.44 -6.29
C SER A 147 13.11 3.93 -6.24
N ASP A 148 12.69 4.61 -7.32
CA ASP A 148 11.32 5.15 -7.44
C ASP A 148 10.28 4.05 -7.71
N ALA A 149 10.70 2.89 -8.21
CA ALA A 149 9.89 1.68 -8.32
C ALA A 149 10.66 0.51 -7.70
N PHE A 150 9.96 -0.36 -6.96
CA PHE A 150 10.53 -1.55 -6.32
C PHE A 150 9.50 -2.69 -6.30
N GLY A 151 9.90 -3.86 -6.78
CA GLY A 151 9.02 -5.03 -6.88
C GLY A 151 9.27 -6.06 -5.79
N ARG A 152 8.20 -6.71 -5.32
CA ARG A 152 8.26 -7.88 -4.44
C ARG A 152 7.37 -8.99 -4.99
N LEU A 153 7.87 -10.21 -4.96
CA LEU A 153 7.10 -11.42 -5.20
C LEU A 153 7.36 -12.37 -4.05
N TYR A 154 6.33 -12.84 -3.36
CA TYR A 154 6.53 -13.71 -2.22
C TYR A 154 5.36 -14.67 -1.98
N ASP A 155 5.66 -15.73 -1.25
CA ASP A 155 4.68 -16.69 -0.77
C ASP A 155 3.91 -16.10 0.42
N LYS A 156 2.75 -15.52 0.13
CA LYS A 156 1.88 -14.92 1.14
C LYS A 156 1.31 -15.99 2.06
N GLY A 157 1.06 -17.20 1.56
CA GLY A 157 0.60 -18.32 2.39
C GLY A 157 1.59 -18.62 3.52
N ALA A 158 2.86 -18.77 3.17
CA ALA A 158 3.92 -18.97 4.14
C ALA A 158 4.10 -17.78 5.11
N GLU A 159 3.89 -16.54 4.66
CA GLU A 159 3.92 -15.35 5.54
C GLU A 159 2.75 -15.34 6.54
N LEU A 160 1.55 -15.73 6.09
CA LEU A 160 0.34 -15.71 6.91
C LEU A 160 0.30 -16.85 7.95
N GLY A 161 1.00 -17.96 7.70
CA GLY A 161 1.11 -19.09 8.61
C GLY A 161 0.30 -20.33 8.19
N ALA A 162 0.12 -21.26 9.14
CA ALA A 162 -0.19 -22.67 8.91
C ALA A 162 -1.53 -23.01 8.20
N ASP A 163 -2.44 -22.05 8.05
CA ASP A 163 -3.77 -22.31 7.48
C ASP A 163 -3.77 -22.37 5.95
N ILE A 164 -2.67 -21.94 5.29
CA ILE A 164 -2.55 -21.94 3.84
C ILE A 164 -1.29 -22.72 3.43
N PRO A 165 -1.42 -23.78 2.61
CA PRO A 165 -0.26 -24.53 2.14
C PRO A 165 0.77 -23.63 1.46
N PRO A 166 2.08 -23.84 1.69
CA PRO A 166 3.10 -23.06 1.01
C PRO A 166 2.99 -23.11 -0.52
N ARG A 167 3.30 -21.97 -1.14
CA ARG A 167 3.37 -21.73 -2.58
C ARG A 167 2.04 -21.85 -3.32
N VAL A 168 0.92 -21.80 -2.62
CA VAL A 168 -0.41 -21.72 -3.26
C VAL A 168 -0.97 -20.29 -3.24
N LEU A 169 -0.62 -19.48 -2.25
CA LEU A 169 -1.02 -18.08 -2.17
C LEU A 169 0.20 -17.19 -2.39
N TRP A 170 0.24 -16.52 -3.54
CA TRP A 170 1.35 -15.63 -3.91
C TRP A 170 0.90 -14.19 -3.89
N ARG A 171 1.80 -13.29 -3.50
CA ARG A 171 1.57 -11.85 -3.65
C ARG A 171 2.67 -11.19 -4.44
N TYR A 172 2.23 -10.37 -5.39
CA TYR A 172 3.03 -9.48 -6.20
C TYR A 172 2.78 -8.07 -5.70
N GLU A 173 3.82 -7.32 -5.35
CA GLU A 173 3.71 -5.93 -4.93
C GLU A 173 4.64 -5.04 -5.74
N VAL A 174 4.16 -3.86 -6.11
CA VAL A 174 4.98 -2.82 -6.73
C VAL A 174 4.85 -1.54 -5.90
N GLU A 175 5.96 -1.15 -5.28
CA GLU A 175 6.12 0.07 -4.51
C GLU A 175 6.57 1.20 -5.43
N TYR A 176 5.74 2.23 -5.57
CA TYR A 176 6.01 3.45 -6.31
C TYR A 176 6.28 4.61 -5.35
N LYS A 177 7.29 5.44 -5.67
CA LYS A 177 7.67 6.63 -4.87
C LYS A 177 7.73 7.89 -5.72
N ARG A 178 7.76 9.03 -5.03
CA ARG A 178 8.01 10.35 -5.63
C ARG A 178 7.08 10.62 -6.82
N LYS A 179 7.62 10.83 -8.02
CA LYS A 179 6.84 11.15 -9.23
C LYS A 179 5.98 9.98 -9.68
N LEU A 180 6.45 8.74 -9.51
CA LEU A 180 5.69 7.55 -9.91
C LEU A 180 4.47 7.36 -9.00
N ALA A 181 4.61 7.59 -7.69
CA ALA A 181 3.46 7.52 -6.77
C ALA A 181 2.32 8.47 -7.18
N VAL A 182 2.66 9.69 -7.65
CA VAL A 182 1.67 10.67 -8.14
C VAL A 182 1.01 10.18 -9.43
N ALA A 183 1.79 9.63 -10.36
CA ALA A 183 1.29 9.12 -11.64
C ALA A 183 0.37 7.88 -11.47
N THR A 184 0.64 7.05 -10.48
CA THR A 184 -0.14 5.84 -10.18
C THR A 184 -1.44 6.13 -9.41
N THR A 185 -1.57 7.32 -8.82
CA THR A 185 -2.82 7.72 -8.15
C THR A 185 -3.83 8.12 -9.24
N PRO A 186 -5.01 7.47 -9.34
CA PRO A 186 -6.00 7.85 -10.34
C PRO A 186 -6.36 9.33 -10.16
N PRO A 187 -6.49 10.11 -11.24
CA PRO A 187 -6.91 11.50 -11.13
C PRO A 187 -8.25 11.53 -10.38
N THR A 188 -8.38 12.44 -9.40
CA THR A 188 -9.65 12.72 -8.74
C THR A 188 -10.70 12.82 -9.83
N ALA A 189 -11.73 11.97 -9.78
CA ALA A 189 -12.79 11.98 -10.79
C ALA A 189 -13.24 13.44 -10.93
N ARG A 190 -12.93 14.06 -12.08
CA ARG A 190 -13.50 15.37 -12.40
C ARG A 190 -14.99 15.14 -12.28
N THR A 191 -15.65 15.91 -11.43
CA THR A 191 -17.10 15.94 -11.37
C THR A 191 -17.57 16.07 -12.82
N VAL A 192 -18.11 14.98 -13.37
CA VAL A 192 -18.73 15.03 -14.68
C VAL A 192 -19.94 15.90 -14.43
N THR A 193 -19.85 17.17 -14.84
CA THR A 193 -21.02 18.05 -14.87
C THR A 193 -21.99 17.37 -15.82
N THR A 194 -22.99 16.69 -15.27
CA THR A 194 -24.07 16.12 -16.04
C THR A 194 -24.71 17.27 -16.79
N TYR A 195 -24.57 17.23 -18.12
CA TYR A 195 -25.27 18.13 -19.02
C TYR A 195 -26.76 17.91 -18.79
N GLN A 196 -27.44 18.87 -18.15
CA GLN A 196 -28.90 18.92 -18.20
C GLN A 196 -29.26 19.41 -19.61
N PRO A 197 -29.93 18.59 -20.44
CA PRO A 197 -30.45 19.09 -21.70
C PRO A 197 -31.43 20.21 -21.39
N ALA A 198 -31.27 21.34 -22.08
CA ALA A 198 -32.18 22.47 -22.00
C ALA A 198 -33.60 21.96 -22.27
N GLY A 199 -34.50 22.14 -21.31
CA GLY A 199 -35.89 21.79 -21.45
C GLY A 199 -36.46 22.50 -22.68
N THR A 200 -37.01 21.71 -23.60
CA THR A 200 -37.87 22.22 -24.67
C THR A 200 -39.16 22.71 -24.04
N SER A 201 -39.33 24.03 -24.05
CA SER A 201 -40.60 24.73 -23.82
C SER A 201 -41.61 24.44 -24.93
#